data_AF-A0A940KSK2-F1
#
_entry.id   AF-A0A940KSK2-F1
#
_cell.length_a   1.000
_cell.length_b   1.000
_cell.length_c   1.000
_cell.angle_alpha   90.00
_cell.angle_beta   90.00
_cell.angle_gamma   90.00
#
_symmetry.space_group_name_H-M   'P 1'
#
loop_
_entity.id
_entity.type
_entity.pdbx_description
1 polymer ?
#
loop_
_entity_poly.entity_id
_entity_poly.type
_entity_poly.pdbx_seq_one_letter_code
_entity_poly.pdbx_strand_id
1 'polypeptide(L)'
;RDKISGTTAGLVIGDRALEQRKISTYIYDLGSEWRGITGLPFVFAAWVSTKPLPEDFMRDFDAANALGLKHIDEIVKANPYDVYDLKKYYTVHLSYDLTPAKRMGLERFLNVISG
;
A
#
# COMPACT_ATOMS: atom_id res chain seq x y z
N ARG A 1 19.53 -8.37 3.27
CA ARG A 1 19.28 -8.72 1.84
C ARG A 1 20.03 -9.99 1.49
N ASP A 2 21.22 -10.17 2.03
CA ASP A 2 22.12 -11.32 1.87
C ASP A 2 21.54 -12.68 2.28
N LYS A 3 20.40 -12.71 2.98
CA LYS A 3 19.67 -13.93 3.32
C LYS A 3 18.69 -14.39 2.23
N ILE A 4 18.41 -13.56 1.22
CA ILE A 4 17.60 -13.91 0.05
C ILE A 4 18.59 -14.27 -1.06
N SER A 5 19.03 -15.53 -1.08
CA SER A 5 20.09 -16.01 -1.96
C SER A 5 19.85 -17.46 -2.35
N GLY A 6 20.38 -17.88 -3.50
CA GLY A 6 20.21 -19.24 -4.00
C GLY A 6 18.73 -19.58 -4.19
N THR A 7 18.24 -20.55 -3.42
CA THR A 7 16.84 -21.01 -3.45
C THR A 7 15.94 -20.36 -2.40
N THR A 8 16.46 -19.42 -1.60
CA THR A 8 15.70 -18.74 -0.56
C THR A 8 14.96 -17.51 -1.11
N ALA A 9 13.63 -17.53 -1.01
CA ALA A 9 12.78 -16.37 -1.29
C ALA A 9 12.50 -15.56 -0.01
N GLY A 10 11.99 -14.33 -0.16
CA GLY A 10 11.59 -13.49 0.97
C GLY A 10 10.35 -12.65 0.69
N LEU A 11 9.50 -12.51 1.70
CA LEU A 11 8.42 -11.53 1.73
C LEU A 11 8.99 -10.19 2.22
N VAL A 12 8.89 -9.15 1.40
CA VAL A 12 9.49 -7.84 1.68
C VAL A 12 8.43 -6.76 1.46
N ILE A 13 8.33 -5.82 2.40
CA ILE A 13 7.40 -4.68 2.37
C ILE A 13 8.13 -3.36 2.58
N GLY A 14 7.46 -2.24 2.30
CA GLY A 14 8.01 -0.89 2.42
C GLY A 14 9.16 -0.63 1.46
N ASP A 15 10.02 0.34 1.81
CA ASP A 15 11.13 0.79 0.98
C ASP A 15 12.09 -0.33 0.59
N ARG A 16 12.27 -1.30 1.49
CA ARG A 16 13.06 -2.50 1.26
C ARG A 16 12.59 -3.30 0.06
N ALA A 17 11.28 -3.31 -0.22
CA ALA A 17 10.75 -3.98 -1.39
C ALA A 17 11.10 -3.21 -2.67
N LEU A 18 11.07 -1.88 -2.64
CA LEU A 18 11.44 -1.03 -3.78
C LEU A 18 12.91 -1.19 -4.14
N GLU A 19 13.79 -1.29 -3.14
CA GLU A 19 15.22 -1.55 -3.33
C GLU A 19 15.45 -2.97 -3.87
N GLN A 20 14.76 -3.95 -3.31
CA GLN A 20 14.96 -5.35 -3.65
C GLN A 20 14.51 -5.69 -5.07
N ARG A 21 13.54 -4.93 -5.61
CA ARG A 21 13.13 -5.00 -7.03
C ARG A 21 14.27 -4.75 -8.02
N LYS A 22 15.36 -4.10 -7.62
CA LYS A 22 16.51 -3.86 -8.52
C LYS A 22 17.51 -5.01 -8.56
N ILE A 23 17.46 -5.94 -7.60
CA ILE A 23 18.50 -6.98 -7.44
C ILE A 23 17.96 -8.41 -7.43
N SER A 24 16.66 -8.61 -7.19
CA SER A 24 16.05 -9.94 -7.22
C SER A 24 15.80 -10.41 -8.65
N THR A 25 16.23 -11.63 -8.96
CA THR A 25 15.98 -12.29 -10.26
C THR A 25 14.50 -12.48 -10.56
N TYR A 26 13.71 -12.82 -9.53
CA TYR A 26 12.27 -13.02 -9.63
C TYR A 26 11.55 -12.11 -8.65
N ILE A 27 10.48 -11.46 -9.12
CA ILE A 27 9.72 -10.48 -8.37
C ILE A 27 8.24 -10.76 -8.60
N TYR A 28 7.51 -11.02 -7.52
CA TYR A 28 6.07 -11.21 -7.53
C TYR A 28 5.42 -10.09 -6.74
N ASP A 29 4.49 -9.37 -7.39
CA ASP A 29 3.76 -8.28 -6.75
C ASP A 29 2.46 -8.84 -6.16
N LEU A 30 2.42 -8.98 -4.83
CA LEU A 30 1.31 -9.65 -4.16
C LEU A 30 -0.04 -8.96 -4.36
N GLY A 31 -0.06 -7.62 -4.56
CA GLY A 31 -1.29 -6.91 -4.89
C GLY A 31 -1.79 -7.27 -6.28
N SER A 32 -0.86 -7.45 -7.23
CA SER A 32 -1.16 -7.88 -8.59
C SER A 32 -1.63 -9.34 -8.64
N GLU A 33 -0.93 -10.24 -7.94
CA GLU A 33 -1.33 -11.66 -7.84
C GLU A 33 -2.70 -11.81 -7.18
N TRP A 34 -2.96 -11.09 -6.09
CA TRP A 34 -4.28 -11.06 -5.45
C TRP A 34 -5.37 -10.63 -6.43
N ARG A 35 -5.14 -9.55 -7.17
CA ARG A 35 -6.11 -9.07 -8.17
C ARG A 35 -6.28 -10.08 -9.31
N GLY A 36 -5.23 -10.78 -9.71
CA GLY A 36 -5.30 -11.85 -10.71
C GLY A 36 -6.17 -13.03 -10.25
N ILE A 37 -6.07 -13.42 -8.98
CA ILE A 37 -6.82 -14.55 -8.41
C ILE A 37 -8.28 -14.16 -8.11
N THR A 38 -8.51 -12.97 -7.57
CA THR A 38 -9.81 -12.59 -7.00
C THR A 38 -10.60 -11.61 -7.85
N GLY A 39 -9.95 -10.90 -8.78
CA GLY A 39 -10.53 -9.74 -9.47
C GLY A 39 -10.69 -8.50 -8.58
N LEU A 40 -10.32 -8.55 -7.30
CA LEU A 40 -10.56 -7.48 -6.33
C LEU A 40 -9.29 -6.71 -5.98
N PRO A 41 -9.39 -5.43 -5.59
CA PRO A 41 -8.28 -4.70 -4.97
C PRO A 41 -7.83 -5.35 -3.65
N PHE A 42 -6.55 -5.17 -3.29
CA PHE A 42 -6.02 -5.57 -1.98
C PHE A 42 -5.90 -4.37 -1.04
N VAL A 43 -6.22 -4.54 0.24
CA VAL A 43 -6.09 -3.52 1.28
C VAL A 43 -4.92 -3.89 2.19
N PHE A 44 -3.83 -3.13 2.11
CA PHE A 44 -2.62 -3.38 2.92
C PHE A 44 -2.70 -2.75 4.32
N ALA A 45 -3.37 -1.61 4.46
CA ALA A 45 -3.51 -0.88 5.72
C ALA A 45 -4.79 -0.05 5.73
N ALA A 46 -5.32 0.19 6.93
CA ALA A 46 -6.48 1.05 7.16
C ALA A 46 -6.34 1.76 8.51
N TRP A 47 -6.89 2.98 8.60
CA TRP A 47 -7.14 3.64 9.88
C TRP A 47 -8.41 3.06 10.49
N VAL A 48 -8.31 2.55 11.71
CA VAL A 48 -9.42 1.87 12.40
C VAL A 48 -9.56 2.38 13.82
N SER A 49 -10.81 2.47 14.29
CA SER A 49 -11.13 2.79 15.68
C SER A 49 -12.02 1.70 16.27
N THR A 50 -11.77 1.34 17.52
CA THR A 50 -12.61 0.41 18.29
C THR A 50 -13.82 1.09 18.92
N LYS A 51 -13.92 2.42 18.79
CA LYS A 51 -14.99 3.26 19.33
C LYS A 51 -15.52 4.21 18.25
N PRO A 52 -16.81 4.60 18.32
CA PRO A 52 -17.31 5.69 17.50
C PRO A 52 -16.48 6.96 17.73
N LEU A 53 -16.13 7.66 16.65
CA LEU A 53 -15.42 8.93 16.71
C LEU A 53 -16.40 10.07 16.42
N PRO A 54 -16.20 11.27 16.99
CA PRO A 54 -16.99 12.44 16.64
C PRO A 54 -16.92 12.76 15.14
N GLU A 55 -18.03 13.17 14.53
CA GLU A 55 -18.10 13.48 13.09
C GLU A 55 -17.14 14.61 12.70
N ASP A 56 -17.03 15.64 13.53
CA ASP A 56 -16.11 16.75 13.28
C ASP A 56 -14.65 16.28 13.24
N PHE A 57 -14.26 15.35 14.13
CA PHE A 57 -12.92 14.77 14.13
C PHE A 57 -12.67 13.97 12.85
N MET A 58 -13.62 13.14 12.42
CA MET A 58 -13.48 12.36 11.18
C MET A 58 -13.31 13.27 9.97
N ARG A 59 -14.11 14.33 9.88
CA ARG A 59 -14.01 15.33 8.81
C ARG A 59 -12.63 16.01 8.79
N ASP A 60 -12.15 16.45 9.94
CA ASP A 60 -10.87 17.15 10.04
C ASP A 60 -9.69 16.20 9.74
N PHE A 61 -9.78 14.95 10.20
CA PHE A 61 -8.80 13.91 9.90
C PHE A 61 -8.75 13.56 8.40
N ASP A 62 -9.90 13.39 7.76
CA ASP A 62 -9.98 13.13 6.31
C ASP A 62 -9.42 14.32 5.51
N ALA A 63 -9.74 15.55 5.92
CA ALA A 63 -9.21 16.76 5.30
C ALA A 63 -7.68 16.85 5.43
N ALA A 64 -7.13 16.53 6.60
CA ALA A 64 -5.68 16.51 6.84
C ALA A 64 -4.97 15.46 5.96
N ASN A 65 -5.52 14.25 5.82
CA ASN A 65 -4.96 13.23 4.94
C ASN A 65 -5.03 13.65 3.45
N ALA A 66 -6.15 14.24 3.02
CA ALA A 66 -6.33 14.69 1.65
C ALA A 66 -5.39 15.87 1.28
N LEU A 67 -4.98 16.68 2.26
CA LEU A 67 -4.05 17.78 2.03
C LEU A 67 -2.70 17.27 1.49
N GLY A 68 -2.13 16.22 2.09
CA GLY A 68 -0.86 15.65 1.63
C GLY A 68 -0.89 15.24 0.14
N LEU A 69 -2.03 14.72 -0.33
CA LEU A 69 -2.20 14.32 -1.74
C LEU A 69 -2.17 15.51 -2.71
N LYS A 70 -2.53 16.71 -2.25
CA LYS A 70 -2.46 17.95 -3.06
C LYS A 70 -1.04 18.51 -3.16
N HIS A 71 -0.15 18.10 -2.26
CA HIS A 71 1.23 18.60 -2.16
C HIS A 71 2.27 17.51 -2.46
N ILE A 72 1.90 16.47 -3.22
CA ILE A 72 2.83 15.36 -3.56
C ILE A 72 4.13 15.86 -4.18
N ASP A 73 4.06 16.86 -5.07
CA ASP A 73 5.26 17.42 -5.71
C ASP A 73 6.22 18.08 -4.72
N GLU A 74 5.69 18.78 -3.72
CA GLU A 74 6.48 19.38 -2.64
C GLU A 74 7.08 18.30 -1.73
N ILE A 75 6.28 17.28 -1.38
CA ILE A 75 6.71 16.16 -0.54
C ILE A 75 7.86 15.40 -1.21
N VAL A 76 7.73 15.06 -2.50
CA VAL A 76 8.76 14.35 -3.26
C VAL A 76 10.03 15.20 -3.38
N LYS A 77 9.91 16.51 -3.60
CA LYS A 77 11.06 17.42 -3.64
C LYS A 77 11.78 17.52 -2.30
N ALA A 78 11.04 17.53 -1.19
CA ALA A 78 11.60 17.61 0.16
C ALA A 78 12.20 16.28 0.64
N ASN A 79 11.81 15.16 0.04
CA ASN A 79 12.23 13.81 0.43
C ASN A 79 12.80 13.06 -0.80
N PRO A 80 13.98 13.46 -1.30
CA PRO A 80 14.59 12.81 -2.46
C PRO A 80 14.87 11.33 -2.16
N TYR A 81 14.55 10.47 -3.11
CA TYR A 81 14.75 9.03 -2.99
C TYR A 81 15.11 8.40 -4.34
N ASP A 82 16.41 8.18 -4.57
CA ASP A 82 16.94 7.78 -5.89
C ASP A 82 16.61 6.32 -6.27
N VAL A 83 16.13 5.53 -5.32
CA VAL A 83 15.81 4.13 -5.56
C VAL A 83 14.55 4.00 -6.42
N TYR A 84 13.56 4.85 -6.23
CA TYR A 84 12.26 4.68 -6.87
C TYR A 84 11.60 6.02 -7.15
N ASP A 85 10.84 6.10 -8.25
CA ASP A 85 10.03 7.27 -8.57
C ASP A 85 8.89 7.42 -7.55
N LEU A 86 9.12 8.24 -6.52
CA LEU A 86 8.15 8.49 -5.45
C LEU A 86 6.89 9.18 -5.96
N LYS A 87 7.01 10.06 -6.97
CA LYS A 87 5.83 10.72 -7.56
C LYS A 87 4.93 9.67 -8.19
N LYS A 88 5.48 8.76 -8.98
CA LYS A 88 4.74 7.62 -9.54
C LYS A 88 4.20 6.70 -8.45
N TYR A 89 4.98 6.43 -7.41
CA TYR A 89 4.54 5.57 -6.31
C TYR A 89 3.29 6.13 -5.62
N TYR A 90 3.30 7.41 -5.23
CA TYR A 90 2.19 8.05 -4.54
C TYR A 90 0.97 8.33 -5.43
N THR A 91 1.16 8.52 -6.74
CA THR A 91 0.04 8.89 -7.63
C THR A 91 -0.55 7.73 -8.43
N VAL A 92 0.22 6.67 -8.68
CA VAL A 92 -0.18 5.56 -9.57
C VAL A 92 -0.25 4.23 -8.83
N HIS A 93 0.70 3.94 -7.93
CA HIS A 93 0.79 2.63 -7.29
C HIS A 93 0.03 2.56 -5.96
N LEU A 94 -0.14 3.69 -5.27
CA LEU A 94 -0.99 3.78 -4.09
C LEU A 94 -2.40 4.25 -4.45
N SER A 95 -3.37 3.72 -3.72
CA SER A 95 -4.77 4.08 -3.86
C SER A 95 -5.39 4.23 -2.47
N TYR A 96 -5.73 5.45 -2.10
CA TYR A 96 -6.01 5.84 -0.72
C TYR A 96 -7.47 5.62 -0.30
N ASP A 97 -8.43 5.99 -1.15
CA ASP A 97 -9.86 5.95 -0.77
C ASP A 97 -10.36 4.53 -0.54
N LEU A 98 -11.03 4.26 0.59
CA LEU A 98 -11.61 2.95 0.89
C LEU A 98 -12.96 2.75 0.17
N THR A 99 -12.88 2.50 -1.14
CA THR A 99 -14.04 2.27 -2.02
C THR A 99 -14.79 0.96 -1.69
N PRO A 100 -16.05 0.80 -2.14
CA PRO A 100 -16.80 -0.45 -1.96
C PRO A 100 -16.06 -1.69 -2.47
N ALA A 101 -15.40 -1.60 -3.63
CA ALA A 101 -14.62 -2.72 -4.19
C ALA A 101 -13.43 -3.10 -3.29
N LYS A 102 -12.77 -2.14 -2.64
CA LYS A 102 -11.70 -2.41 -1.66
C LYS A 102 -12.26 -3.04 -0.38
N ARG A 103 -13.47 -2.66 0.06
CA ARG A 103 -14.14 -3.31 1.19
C ARG A 103 -14.45 -4.77 0.88
N MET A 104 -14.96 -5.06 -0.32
CA MET A 104 -15.16 -6.44 -0.78
C MET A 104 -13.84 -7.23 -0.80
N GLY A 105 -12.75 -6.62 -1.28
CA GLY A 105 -11.42 -7.22 -1.25
C GLY A 105 -10.94 -7.56 0.17
N LEU A 106 -11.13 -6.63 1.12
CA LEU A 106 -10.81 -6.83 2.53
C LEU A 106 -11.65 -7.97 3.15
N GLU A 107 -12.97 -7.97 2.94
CA GLU A 107 -13.86 -9.03 3.42
C GLU A 107 -13.47 -10.40 2.83
N ARG A 108 -13.15 -10.44 1.53
CA ARG A 108 -12.67 -11.67 0.88
C ARG A 108 -11.38 -12.17 1.54
N PHE A 109 -10.43 -11.30 1.83
CA PHE A 109 -9.20 -11.68 2.52
C PHE A 109 -9.48 -12.22 3.93
N LEU A 110 -10.30 -11.53 4.72
CA LEU A 110 -10.66 -11.97 6.08
C LEU A 110 -11.33 -13.35 6.08
N ASN A 111 -12.22 -13.62 5.11
CA ASN A 111 -12.85 -14.93 4.97
C ASN A 111 -11.85 -16.05 4.62
N VAL A 112 -10.80 -15.75 3.86
CA VAL A 112 -9.75 -16.73 3.53
C VAL A 112 -8.90 -17.09 4.75
N ILE A 113 -8.63 -16.13 5.64
CA ILE A 113 -7.74 -16.34 6.80
C ILE A 113 -8.46 -16.74 8.10
N SER A 114 -9.79 -16.59 8.16
CA SER A 114 -10.59 -16.92 9.34
C SER A 114 -11.16 -18.35 9.31
N GLY A 115 -10.94 -19.09 8.22
CA GLY A 115 -11.23 -20.52 8.11
C GLY A 115 -10.09 -21.37 8.62
#